data_AF-A0A497QXZ3-F1
#
_entry.id   AF-A0A497QXZ3-F1
#
_cell.length_a   1.000
_cell.length_b   1.000
_cell.length_c   1.000
_cell.angle_alpha   90.00
_cell.angle_beta   90.00
_cell.angle_gamma   90.00
#
_symmetry.space_group_name_H-M   'P 1'
#
loop_
_entity.id
_entity.type
_entity.pdbx_description
1 polymer ?
#
loop_
_entity_poly.entity_id
_entity_poly.type
_entity_poly.pdbx_seq_one_letter_code
_entity_poly.pdbx_strand_id
1 'polypeptide(L)'
;RYWLKEFYKERFEQGVDQKGLDKEYVRNWLREQGFTGDGTIPDLPEDVIVNAALNVINAYELITGQKFKPAEVYASNERLSANLEKYFK
;
A
#
# COMPACT_ATOMS: atom_id res chain seq x y z
N ARG A 1 3.99 -5.78 9.08
CA ARG A 1 4.60 -4.65 8.35
C ARG A 1 5.73 -5.20 7.47
N TYR A 2 5.95 -4.66 6.27
CA TYR A 2 7.06 -5.05 5.38
C TYR A 2 8.01 -3.87 5.21
N TRP A 3 9.30 -4.06 5.48
CA TRP A 3 10.32 -3.01 5.42
C TRP A 3 11.43 -3.34 4.44
N LEU A 4 11.98 -2.30 3.80
CA LEU A 4 13.13 -2.45 2.91
C LEU A 4 14.41 -2.68 3.73
N LYS A 5 15.02 -3.86 3.55
CA LYS A 5 16.24 -4.28 4.25
C LYS A 5 17.39 -3.27 4.11
N GLU A 6 17.53 -2.68 2.93
CA GLU A 6 18.58 -1.71 2.60
C GLU A 6 18.61 -0.51 3.56
N PHE A 7 17.43 0.00 3.94
CA PHE A 7 17.31 1.21 4.77
C PHE A 7 17.07 0.92 6.24
N TYR A 8 16.84 -0.35 6.60
CA TYR A 8 16.38 -0.72 7.94
C TYR A 8 17.34 -0.26 9.04
N LYS A 9 18.62 -0.65 8.92
CA LYS A 9 19.62 -0.39 9.96
C LYS A 9 19.82 1.10 10.21
N GLU A 10 20.06 1.86 9.15
CA GLU A 10 20.27 3.30 9.22
C GLU A 10 19.07 4.02 9.88
N ARG A 11 17.85 3.73 9.41
CA ARG A 11 16.64 4.38 9.93
C ARG A 11 16.34 3.98 11.36
N PHE A 12 16.62 2.72 11.72
CA PHE A 12 16.49 2.24 13.10
C PHE A 12 17.45 2.97 14.03
N GLU A 13 18.72 3.11 13.65
CA GLU A 13 19.73 3.85 14.42
C GLU A 13 19.40 5.34 14.56
N GLN A 14 18.77 5.94 13.55
CA GLN A 14 18.29 7.33 13.57
C GLN A 14 16.97 7.53 14.34
N GLY A 15 16.28 6.46 14.73
CA GLY A 15 14.98 6.55 15.40
C GLY A 15 13.86 7.13 14.52
N VAL A 16 13.99 7.04 13.19
CA VAL A 16 12.98 7.53 12.24
C VAL A 16 12.12 6.39 11.72
N ASP A 17 10.95 6.73 11.17
CA ASP A 17 10.02 5.77 10.60
C ASP A 17 10.69 4.87 9.57
N GLN A 18 10.29 3.60 9.51
CA GLN A 18 10.88 2.65 8.56
C GLN A 18 10.34 2.85 7.15
N LYS A 19 11.15 2.58 6.14
CA LYS A 19 10.69 2.60 4.74
C LYS A 19 9.90 1.33 4.45
N GLY A 20 8.58 1.46 4.54
CA GLY A 20 7.63 0.36 4.39
C GLY A 20 7.12 0.17 2.96
N LEU A 21 6.74 -1.07 2.64
CA LEU A 21 6.05 -1.47 1.40
C LEU A 21 4.55 -1.72 1.62
N ASP A 22 4.04 -1.36 2.79
CA ASP A 22 2.67 -1.61 3.21
C ASP A 22 1.87 -0.30 3.32
N LYS A 23 0.65 -0.41 3.88
CA LYS A 23 -0.29 0.71 4.01
C LYS A 23 0.11 1.74 5.08
N GLU A 24 1.28 1.62 5.71
CA GLU A 24 1.67 2.54 6.78
C GLU A 24 1.81 3.98 6.30
N TYR A 25 2.22 4.20 5.05
CA TYR A 25 2.22 5.53 4.43
C TYR A 25 0.84 6.22 4.51
N VAL A 26 -0.22 5.50 4.10
CA VAL A 26 -1.59 6.05 4.14
C VAL A 26 -2.04 6.28 5.58
N ARG A 27 -1.67 5.39 6.51
CA ARG A 27 -2.00 5.57 7.94
C ARG A 27 -1.30 6.77 8.55
N ASN A 28 -0.04 7.00 8.20
CA ASN A 28 0.70 8.18 8.64
C ASN A 28 0.03 9.45 8.10
N TRP A 29 -0.28 9.50 6.81
CA TRP A 29 -0.99 10.63 6.22
C TRP A 29 -2.35 10.89 6.88
N LEU A 30 -3.15 9.84 7.10
CA LEU A 30 -4.43 9.96 7.80
C LEU A 30 -4.27 10.51 9.23
N ARG A 31 -3.25 10.06 9.96
CA ARG A 31 -2.94 10.60 11.30
C ARG A 31 -2.53 12.06 11.27
N GLU A 32 -1.78 12.49 10.26
CA GLU A 32 -1.43 13.91 10.04
C GLU A 32 -2.67 14.75 9.76
N GLN A 33 -3.70 14.19 9.13
CA GLN A 33 -5.02 14.83 8.98
C GLN A 33 -5.91 14.73 10.22
N GLY A 34 -5.40 14.21 11.35
CA GLY A 34 -6.13 14.06 12.60
C GLY A 34 -7.07 12.85 12.65
N PHE A 35 -7.03 11.95 11.66
CA PHE A 35 -7.84 10.74 11.66
C PHE A 35 -7.17 9.63 12.48
N THR A 36 -7.80 9.23 13.58
CA THR A 36 -7.28 8.23 14.52
C THR A 36 -7.92 6.85 14.39
N GLY A 37 -8.82 6.67 13.40
CA GLY A 37 -9.58 5.43 13.19
C GLY A 37 -11.07 5.57 13.43
N ASP A 38 -11.50 6.65 14.10
CA ASP A 38 -12.89 6.99 14.36
C ASP A 38 -13.25 8.34 13.72
N GLY A 39 -14.54 8.53 13.45
CA GLY A 39 -15.07 9.75 12.84
C GLY A 39 -15.02 9.74 11.31
N THR A 40 -15.17 10.92 10.71
CA THR A 40 -15.19 11.08 9.25
C THR A 40 -13.79 10.89 8.69
N ILE A 41 -13.66 9.96 7.74
CA ILE A 41 -12.41 9.73 7.01
C ILE A 41 -12.17 10.93 6.09
N PRO A 42 -10.99 11.59 6.15
CA PRO A 42 -10.63 12.65 5.21
C PRO A 42 -10.59 12.13 3.77
N ASP A 43 -10.95 12.99 2.82
CA ASP A 43 -10.79 12.70 1.40
C ASP A 43 -9.31 12.51 1.07
N LEU A 44 -8.97 11.38 0.48
CA LEU A 44 -7.61 11.03 0.10
C LEU A 44 -7.23 11.77 -1.19
N PRO A 45 -6.17 12.61 -1.18
CA PRO A 45 -5.62 13.20 -2.37
C PRO A 45 -5.16 12.14 -3.38
N GLU A 46 -5.23 12.48 -4.67
CA GLU A 46 -4.87 11.57 -5.76
C GLU A 46 -3.42 11.08 -5.66
N ASP A 47 -2.48 11.94 -5.27
CA ASP A 47 -1.06 11.59 -5.08
C ASP A 47 -0.87 10.57 -3.95
N VAL A 48 -1.64 10.68 -2.86
CA VAL A 48 -1.62 9.70 -1.77
C VAL A 48 -2.12 8.34 -2.26
N ILE A 49 -3.19 8.33 -3.08
CA ILE A 49 -3.76 7.11 -3.67
C ILE A 49 -2.75 6.47 -4.63
N VAL A 50 -2.16 7.25 -5.54
CA VAL A 50 -1.18 6.78 -6.52
C VAL A 50 0.05 6.21 -5.83
N ASN A 51 0.60 6.90 -4.82
CA ASN A 51 1.75 6.41 -4.06
C ASN A 51 1.43 5.11 -3.31
N ALA A 52 0.23 4.99 -2.74
CA ALA A 52 -0.21 3.74 -2.12
C ALA A 52 -0.26 2.58 -3.13
N ALA A 53 -0.78 2.82 -4.33
CA ALA A 53 -0.83 1.83 -5.40
C ALA A 53 0.59 1.42 -5.85
N LEU A 54 1.48 2.38 -6.06
CA LEU A 54 2.88 2.13 -6.44
C LEU A 54 3.62 1.31 -5.38
N ASN A 55 3.38 1.56 -4.09
CA ASN A 55 3.97 0.76 -3.01
C ASN A 55 3.55 -0.71 -3.07
N VAL A 56 2.27 -0.99 -3.31
CA VAL A 56 1.76 -2.36 -3.43
C VAL A 56 2.33 -3.04 -4.68
N ILE A 57 2.40 -2.32 -5.80
CA ILE A 57 3.04 -2.81 -7.03
C ILE A 57 4.50 -3.16 -6.77
N ASN A 58 5.26 -2.25 -6.14
CA ASN A 58 6.66 -2.47 -5.80
C ASN A 58 6.83 -3.67 -4.86
N ALA A 59 5.95 -3.82 -3.86
CA ALA A 59 5.96 -4.99 -2.98
C ALA A 59 5.77 -6.29 -3.75
N TYR A 60 4.79 -6.32 -4.67
CA TYR A 60 4.56 -7.47 -5.55
C TYR A 60 5.80 -7.80 -6.38
N GLU A 61 6.40 -6.80 -7.06
CA GLU A 61 7.56 -7.02 -7.91
C GLU A 61 8.78 -7.51 -7.11
N LEU A 62 9.03 -6.93 -5.93
CA LEU A 62 10.14 -7.32 -5.06
C LEU A 62 9.99 -8.73 -4.49
N ILE A 63 8.78 -9.11 -4.08
CA ILE A 63 8.52 -10.42 -3.47
C ILE A 63 8.50 -11.52 -4.52
N THR A 64 7.91 -11.26 -5.69
CA THR A 64 7.68 -12.29 -6.71
C THR A 64 8.77 -12.33 -7.78
N GLY A 65 9.55 -11.26 -7.94
CA GLY A 65 10.48 -11.07 -9.06
C GLY A 65 9.79 -10.82 -10.41
N GLN A 66 8.45 -10.72 -10.43
CA GLN A 66 7.67 -10.54 -11.66
C GLN A 66 7.30 -9.08 -11.86
N LYS A 67 7.20 -8.65 -13.12
CA LYS A 67 6.68 -7.31 -13.44
C LYS A 67 5.17 -7.27 -13.27
N PHE A 68 4.69 -6.24 -12.60
CA PHE A 68 3.26 -5.97 -12.48
C PHE A 68 2.71 -5.59 -13.85
N LYS A 69 1.59 -6.22 -14.22
CA LYS A 69 0.87 -5.91 -15.45
C LYS A 69 -0.48 -5.31 -15.08
N PRO A 70 -0.72 -4.02 -15.36
CA PRO A 70 -2.04 -3.45 -15.17
C PRO A 70 -3.02 -4.14 -16.11
N ALA A 71 -4.28 -4.24 -15.70
CA ALA A 71 -5.32 -4.72 -16.60
C ALA A 71 -5.76 -3.62 -17.56
N GLU A 72 -6.15 -4.02 -18.77
CA GLU A 72 -6.63 -3.11 -19.81
C GLU A 72 -7.99 -2.50 -19.49
N VAL A 73 -8.77 -3.17 -18.63
CA VAL A 73 -10.08 -2.72 -18.17
C VAL A 73 -10.03 -2.30 -16.72
N TYR A 74 -10.79 -1.25 -16.41
CA TYR A 74 -11.01 -0.81 -15.03
C TYR A 74 -11.49 -1.96 -14.15
N ALA A 75 -11.10 -1.93 -12.89
CA ALA A 75 -11.56 -2.91 -11.92
C ALA A 75 -13.07 -2.73 -11.70
N SER A 76 -13.87 -3.67 -12.22
CA SER A 76 -15.28 -3.81 -11.87
C SER A 76 -15.43 -4.72 -10.66
N ASN A 77 -16.55 -4.59 -9.94
CA ASN A 77 -16.88 -5.50 -8.85
C ASN A 77 -16.92 -6.95 -9.33
N GLU A 78 -17.44 -7.20 -10.54
CA GLU A 78 -17.46 -8.53 -11.16
C GLU A 78 -16.05 -9.11 -11.35
N ARG A 79 -15.11 -8.30 -11.85
CA ARG A 79 -13.71 -8.72 -12.03
C ARG A 79 -13.05 -9.01 -10.68
N LEU A 80 -13.32 -8.20 -9.66
CA LEU A 80 -12.81 -8.45 -8.30
C LEU A 80 -13.35 -9.76 -7.75
N SER A 81 -14.67 -9.99 -7.82
CA SER A 81 -15.30 -11.23 -7.36
C SER A 81 -14.73 -12.46 -8.06
N ALA A 82 -14.66 -12.45 -9.39
CA ALA A 82 -14.11 -13.57 -10.16
C ALA A 82 -12.65 -13.90 -9.80
N ASN A 83 -11.85 -12.88 -9.46
CA ASN A 83 -10.47 -13.10 -9.00
C ASN A 83 -10.38 -13.71 -7.61
N LEU A 84 -11.36 -13.47 -6.74
CA LEU A 84 -11.37 -13.93 -5.34
C LEU A 84 -12.04 -15.30 -5.17
N GLU A 85 -13.06 -15.62 -5.95
CA GLU A 85 -13.82 -16.89 -5.87
C GLU A 85 -12.92 -18.14 -5.88
N LYS A 86 -11.81 -18.10 -6.63
CA LYS A 86 -10.86 -19.23 -6.70
C LYS A 86 -10.13 -19.52 -5.38
N TYR A 87 -10.16 -18.60 -4.42
CA TYR A 87 -9.45 -18.71 -3.13
C TYR A 87 -10.38 -18.88 -1.92
N PHE A 88 -11.68 -18.59 -2.05
CA PHE A 88 -12.65 -18.71 -0.96
C PHE A 88 -13.73 -19.71 -1.38
N LYS A 89 -13.50 -20.99 -1.07
CA LYS A 89 -14.50 -22.06 -1.12
C LYS A 89 -15.06 -22.32 0.27
#